data_AF-A0A0C2E0E1-F1
#
_entry.id   AF-A0A0C2E0E1-F1
#
_cell.length_a   1.000
_cell.length_b   1.000
_cell.length_c   1.000
_cell.angle_alpha   90.00
_cell.angle_beta   90.00
_cell.angle_gamma   90.00
#
_symmetry.space_group_name_H-M   'P 1'
#
loop_
_entity.id
_entity.type
_entity.pdbx_description
1 polymer ?
#
loop_
_entity_poly.entity_id
_entity_poly.type
_entity_poly.pdbx_seq_one_letter_code
_entity_poly.pdbx_strand_id
1 'polypeptide(L)'
;MVLFTYSEATSPSSSRIASAVEESLNLRKYAKLSVDDMNLLQELIRANEPLKAPLDLHFNDELTLMDVVKISEAALKRIVCMARDLAAFQELDIEDKKNIMKGCLSLWVRICKMFYHGQHREL
;
A
#
# COMPACT_ATOMS: atom_id res chain seq x y z
N MET A 1 -3.28 6.94 0.52
CA MET A 1 -4.74 6.81 0.66
C MET A 1 -5.08 5.41 0.19
N VAL A 2 -5.37 4.47 1.10
CA VAL A 2 -6.02 3.21 0.70
C VAL A 2 -7.49 3.53 0.62
N LEU A 3 -8.00 3.67 -0.59
CA LEU A 3 -9.41 3.94 -0.84
C LEU A 3 -10.18 2.64 -0.63
N PHE A 4 -11.08 2.57 0.35
CA PHE A 4 -12.11 1.54 0.37
C PHE A 4 -13.16 1.95 -0.67
N THR A 5 -13.16 1.30 -1.83
CA THR A 5 -14.23 1.49 -2.80
C THR A 5 -15.38 0.56 -2.46
N TYR A 6 -16.46 1.13 -1.91
CA TYR A 6 -17.76 0.46 -1.84
C TYR A 6 -18.32 0.35 -3.27
N SER A 7 -18.62 -0.87 -3.73
CA SER A 7 -19.32 -1.09 -5.00
C SER A 7 -20.80 -1.32 -4.70
N GLU A 8 -21.62 -0.29 -4.95
CA GLU A 8 -23.07 -0.42 -4.96
C GLU A 8 -23.52 -0.66 -6.42
N ALA A 9 -24.23 -1.75 -6.65
CA ALA A 9 -24.66 -2.17 -7.98
C ALA A 9 -25.92 -1.40 -8.43
N THR A 10 -25.84 -0.64 -9.53
CA THR A 10 -26.93 -0.48 -10.54
C THR A 10 -26.41 0.25 -11.79
N SER A 11 -26.83 -0.21 -12.97
CA SER A 11 -26.27 0.06 -14.31
C SER A 11 -26.74 1.38 -14.98
N PRO A 12 -26.49 1.64 -16.29
CA PRO A 12 -25.38 2.44 -16.81
C PRO A 12 -25.83 3.73 -17.51
N SER A 13 -25.04 4.83 -17.46
CA SER A 13 -24.89 5.82 -18.56
C SER A 13 -24.02 7.02 -18.21
N SER A 14 -23.26 7.45 -19.22
CA SER A 14 -22.71 8.79 -19.44
C SER A 14 -21.42 9.21 -18.70
N SER A 15 -20.32 8.93 -19.38
CA SER A 15 -19.14 9.78 -19.60
C SER A 15 -18.88 10.94 -18.61
N ARG A 16 -17.73 10.90 -17.95
CA ARG A 16 -16.85 12.06 -17.83
C ARG A 16 -15.42 11.63 -17.48
N ILE A 17 -14.52 11.98 -18.39
CA ILE A 17 -13.07 12.03 -18.25
C ILE A 17 -12.76 12.88 -17.00
N ALA A 18 -12.26 12.28 -15.93
CA ALA A 18 -11.54 12.91 -14.81
C ALA A 18 -11.11 11.77 -13.89
N SER A 19 -9.86 11.30 -13.90
CA SER A 19 -8.82 11.95 -13.11
C SER A 19 -7.45 11.50 -13.61
N ALA A 20 -7.11 11.92 -14.83
CA ALA A 20 -5.74 11.93 -15.30
C ALA A 20 -5.08 13.27 -14.92
N VAL A 21 -5.17 13.70 -13.66
CA VAL A 21 -4.46 14.87 -13.12
C VAL A 21 -4.24 14.66 -11.62
N GLU A 22 -3.03 15.00 -11.16
CA GLU A 22 -2.60 15.11 -9.76
C GLU A 22 -2.17 13.84 -8.98
N GLU A 23 -1.12 13.18 -9.46
CA GLU A 23 0.00 12.85 -8.56
C GLU A 23 1.27 13.53 -9.11
N SER A 24 1.17 14.84 -9.37
CA SER A 24 2.35 15.70 -9.36
C SER A 24 2.83 15.74 -7.92
N LEU A 25 3.57 14.69 -7.54
CA LEU A 25 4.42 14.65 -6.37
C LEU A 25 5.01 16.05 -6.22
N ASN A 26 4.97 16.62 -5.02
CA ASN A 26 5.65 17.86 -4.72
C ASN A 26 7.17 17.63 -4.91
N LEU A 27 7.65 17.55 -6.15
CA LEU A 27 9.06 17.36 -6.52
C LEU A 27 9.90 18.47 -5.89
N ARG A 28 9.29 19.64 -5.67
CA ARG A 28 9.87 20.74 -4.89
C ARG A 28 10.30 20.33 -3.48
N LYS A 29 9.57 19.43 -2.81
CA LYS A 29 9.92 18.95 -1.46
C LYS A 29 11.19 18.11 -1.46
N TYR A 30 11.53 17.50 -2.59
CA TYR A 30 12.68 16.60 -2.77
C TYR A 30 13.77 17.19 -3.68
N ALA A 31 13.69 18.50 -4.00
CA ALA A 31 14.59 19.16 -4.94
C ALA A 31 16.08 19.18 -4.53
N LYS A 32 16.40 18.78 -3.29
CA LYS A 32 17.77 18.67 -2.77
C LYS A 32 18.36 17.25 -2.89
N LEU A 33 17.57 16.27 -3.33
CA LEU A 33 18.04 14.89 -3.45
C LEU A 33 19.01 14.75 -4.63
N SER A 34 20.02 13.89 -4.46
CA SER A 34 20.89 13.49 -5.55
C SER A 34 20.11 12.69 -6.60
N VAL A 35 20.70 12.50 -7.78
CA VAL A 35 20.09 11.69 -8.84
C VAL A 35 19.85 10.25 -8.37
N ASP A 36 20.80 9.68 -7.62
CA ASP A 36 20.70 8.31 -7.10
C ASP A 36 19.60 8.20 -6.04
N ASP A 37 19.50 9.17 -5.13
CA ASP A 37 18.42 9.22 -4.14
C ASP A 37 17.04 9.39 -4.80
N MET A 38 16.98 10.17 -5.88
CA MET A 38 15.75 10.33 -6.66
C MET A 38 15.33 9.01 -7.33
N ASN A 39 16.29 8.22 -7.83
CA ASN A 39 16.02 6.91 -8.41
C ASN A 39 15.49 5.93 -7.34
N LEU A 40 16.13 5.88 -6.17
CA LEU A 40 15.66 5.07 -5.03
C LEU A 40 14.26 5.51 -4.56
N LEU A 41 14.00 6.82 -4.53
CA LEU A 41 12.68 7.33 -4.18
C LEU A 41 11.60 6.90 -5.18
N GLN A 42 11.89 6.93 -6.47
CA GLN A 42 10.97 6.45 -7.51
C GLN A 42 10.72 4.95 -7.39
N GLU A 43 11.76 4.17 -7.12
CA GLU A 43 11.64 2.73 -6.84
C GLU A 43 10.72 2.48 -5.64
N LEU A 44 10.94 3.18 -4.52
CA LEU A 44 10.11 3.06 -3.31
C LEU A 44 8.65 3.45 -3.58
N ILE A 45 8.40 4.51 -4.35
CA ILE A 45 7.04 4.93 -4.70
C ILE A 45 6.35 3.83 -5.51
N ARG A 46 7.05 3.25 -6.48
CA ARG A 46 6.53 2.17 -7.32
C ARG A 46 6.28 0.89 -6.51
N ALA A 47 7.23 0.47 -5.67
CA ALA A 47 7.09 -0.70 -4.83
C ALA A 47 5.92 -0.57 -3.84
N ASN A 48 5.59 0.66 -3.41
CA ASN A 48 4.48 0.94 -2.50
C ASN A 48 3.09 0.91 -3.13
N GLU A 49 2.96 0.85 -4.45
CA GLU A 49 1.68 0.86 -5.17
C GLU A 49 0.70 -0.24 -4.66
N PRO A 50 1.12 -1.50 -4.46
CA PRO A 50 0.27 -2.56 -3.90
C PRO A 50 -0.31 -2.26 -2.52
N LEU A 51 0.38 -1.44 -1.72
CA LEU A 51 -0.11 -1.03 -0.40
C LEU A 51 -1.20 0.04 -0.49
N LYS A 52 -1.28 0.80 -1.58
CA LYS A 52 -2.28 1.86 -1.81
C LYS A 52 -3.60 1.31 -2.37
N ALA A 53 -3.58 0.14 -3.02
CA ALA A 53 -4.75 -0.44 -3.68
C ALA A 53 -5.94 -0.66 -2.71
N PRO A 54 -7.21 -0.46 -3.14
CA PRO A 54 -8.38 -0.82 -2.34
C PRO A 54 -8.34 -2.27 -1.91
N LEU A 55 -8.67 -2.58 -0.65
CA LEU A 55 -8.96 -3.97 -0.27
C LEU A 55 -10.31 -4.35 -0.88
N ASP A 56 -10.30 -5.26 -1.85
CA ASP A 56 -11.50 -5.83 -2.46
C ASP A 56 -12.08 -6.90 -1.54
N LEU A 57 -12.58 -6.47 -0.40
CA LEU A 57 -13.21 -7.30 0.61
C LEU A 57 -14.56 -6.69 0.95
N HIS A 58 -15.62 -7.48 0.79
CA HIS A 58 -16.98 -7.08 1.17
C HIS A 58 -17.25 -7.57 2.59
N PHE A 59 -17.54 -6.64 3.50
CA PHE A 59 -17.88 -6.92 4.89
C PHE A 59 -19.32 -6.50 5.15
N ASN A 60 -20.01 -7.25 5.99
CA ASN A 60 -21.28 -6.80 6.56
C ASN A 60 -21.01 -5.73 7.63
N ASP A 61 -22.06 -5.03 8.09
CA ASP A 61 -21.95 -3.94 9.07
C ASP A 61 -21.28 -4.35 10.41
N GLU A 62 -21.17 -5.66 10.69
CA GLU A 62 -20.48 -6.20 11.85
C GLU A 62 -19.19 -6.93 11.43
N LEU A 63 -18.05 -6.41 11.87
CA LEU A 63 -16.73 -7.01 11.65
C LEU A 63 -16.55 -8.25 12.52
N THR A 64 -16.37 -9.41 11.88
CA THR A 64 -16.06 -10.65 12.60
C THR A 64 -14.56 -10.87 12.75
N LEU A 65 -14.15 -11.77 13.65
CA LEU A 65 -12.75 -12.19 13.76
C LEU A 65 -12.21 -12.74 12.42
N MET A 66 -13.05 -13.44 11.65
CA MET A 66 -12.66 -13.96 10.34
C MET A 66 -12.37 -12.85 9.34
N ASP A 67 -13.08 -11.73 9.42
CA ASP A 67 -12.83 -10.58 8.57
C ASP A 67 -11.50 -9.92 8.91
N VAL A 68 -11.15 -9.84 10.20
CA VAL A 68 -9.82 -9.38 10.64
C VAL A 68 -8.71 -10.29 10.10
N VAL A 69 -8.91 -11.61 10.11
CA VAL A 69 -7.94 -12.56 9.53
C VAL A 69 -7.79 -12.35 8.02
N LYS A 70 -8.90 -12.19 7.28
CA LYS A 70 -8.88 -11.93 5.82
C LYS A 70 -8.20 -10.61 5.48
N ILE A 71 -8.46 -9.55 6.26
CA ILE A 71 -7.80 -8.24 6.11
C ILE A 71 -6.30 -8.39 6.34
N SER A 72 -5.91 -9.10 7.41
CA SER A 72 -4.50 -9.33 7.76
C SER A 72 -3.79 -10.13 6.67
N GLU A 73 -4.41 -11.19 6.15
CA GLU A 73 -3.87 -12.00 5.06
C GLU A 73 -3.68 -11.18 3.78
N ALA A 74 -4.69 -10.40 3.37
CA ALA A 74 -4.61 -9.55 2.20
C ALA A 74 -3.52 -8.49 2.32
N ALA A 75 -3.38 -7.88 3.50
CA ALA A 75 -2.33 -6.91 3.78
C ALA A 75 -0.92 -7.54 3.76
N LEU A 76 -0.75 -8.73 4.35
CA LEU A 76 0.53 -9.45 4.32
C LEU A 76 0.93 -9.80 2.89
N LYS A 77 0.00 -10.27 2.06
CA LYS A 77 0.26 -10.54 0.62
C LYS A 77 0.80 -9.30 -0.10
N ARG A 78 0.24 -8.12 0.18
CA ARG A 78 0.71 -6.85 -0.42
C ARG A 78 2.09 -6.44 0.08
N ILE A 79 2.39 -6.65 1.36
CA ILE A 79 3.73 -6.42 1.92
C ILE A 79 4.75 -7.33 1.22
N VAL A 80 4.41 -8.61 1.01
CA VAL A 80 5.27 -9.56 0.30
C VAL A 80 5.51 -9.10 -1.15
N CYS A 81 4.46 -8.66 -1.85
CA CYS A 81 4.57 -8.13 -3.22
C CYS A 81 5.48 -6.90 -3.27
N MET A 82 5.25 -5.90 -2.39
CA MET A 82 6.11 -4.72 -2.29
C MET A 82 7.56 -5.11 -2.05
N ALA A 83 7.83 -6.00 -1.09
CA ALA A 83 9.20 -6.39 -0.76
C ALA A 83 9.90 -7.07 -1.94
N ARG A 84 9.20 -7.95 -2.67
CA ARG A 84 9.73 -8.62 -3.86
C ARG A 84 10.12 -7.64 -4.97
N ASP A 85 9.40 -6.53 -5.09
CA ASP A 85 9.59 -5.57 -6.18
C ASP A 85 10.77 -4.60 -5.90
N LEU A 86 11.38 -4.65 -4.71
CA LEU A 86 12.59 -3.89 -4.36
C LEU A 86 13.86 -4.59 -4.88
N ALA A 87 14.72 -3.87 -5.59
CA ALA A 87 15.98 -4.38 -6.13
C ALA A 87 16.88 -4.92 -5.00
N ALA A 88 17.01 -4.16 -3.92
CA ALA A 88 17.80 -4.57 -2.74
C ALA A 88 17.30 -5.88 -2.11
N PHE A 89 15.99 -6.17 -2.18
CA PHE A 89 15.46 -7.44 -1.68
C PHE A 89 15.72 -8.58 -2.65
N GLN A 90 15.74 -8.32 -3.96
CA GLN A 90 16.03 -9.34 -4.98
C GLN A 90 17.48 -9.81 -4.94
N GLU A 91 18.42 -8.94 -4.56
CA GLU A 91 19.84 -9.25 -4.42
C GLU A 91 20.17 -10.14 -3.22
N LEU A 92 19.26 -10.24 -2.24
CA LEU A 92 19.46 -11.08 -1.05
C LEU A 92 19.41 -12.56 -1.38
N ASP A 93 20.13 -13.35 -0.59
CA ASP A 93 20.04 -14.80 -0.63
C ASP A 93 18.68 -15.29 -0.14
N ILE A 94 18.31 -16.50 -0.57
CA ILE A 94 17.00 -17.11 -0.26
C ILE A 94 16.78 -17.25 1.26
N GLU A 95 17.85 -17.49 2.02
CA GLU A 95 17.79 -17.60 3.48
C GLU A 95 17.45 -16.26 4.13
N ASP A 96 18.09 -15.17 3.70
CA ASP A 96 17.82 -13.82 4.19
C ASP A 96 16.43 -13.34 3.79
N LYS A 97 16.01 -13.60 2.54
CA LYS A 97 14.64 -13.35 2.09
C LYS A 97 13.62 -14.03 3.01
N LYS A 98 13.86 -15.29 3.38
CA LYS A 98 12.99 -16.04 4.32
C LYS A 98 13.01 -15.45 5.72
N ASN A 99 14.18 -15.09 6.23
CA ASN A 99 14.33 -14.52 7.57
C ASN A 99 13.64 -13.16 7.70
N ILE A 100 13.78 -12.30 6.70
CA ILE A 100 13.05 -11.03 6.61
C ILE A 100 11.55 -11.27 6.51
N MET A 101 11.11 -12.23 5.68
CA MET A 101 9.69 -12.53 5.49
C MET A 101 9.01 -13.03 6.77
N LYS A 102 9.72 -13.80 7.61
CA LYS A 102 9.24 -14.19 8.95
C LYS A 102 9.02 -12.98 9.86
N GLY A 103 9.76 -11.89 9.65
CA GLY A 103 9.63 -10.63 10.39
C GLY A 103 8.47 -9.72 9.92
N CYS A 104 7.78 -10.04 8.82
CA CYS A 104 6.75 -9.18 8.22
C CYS A 104 5.57 -8.84 9.15
N LEU A 105 5.30 -9.66 10.17
CA LEU A 105 4.27 -9.37 11.17
C LEU A 105 4.55 -8.04 11.90
N SER A 106 5.81 -7.76 12.23
CA SER A 106 6.21 -6.49 12.87
C SER A 106 6.01 -5.29 11.95
N LEU A 107 6.24 -5.48 10.65
CA LEU A 107 6.03 -4.45 9.63
C LEU A 107 4.53 -4.15 9.49
N TRP A 108 3.69 -5.19 9.46
CA TRP A 108 2.23 -5.06 9.40
C TRP A 108 1.67 -4.29 10.60
N VAL A 109 2.10 -4.61 11.82
CA VAL A 109 1.68 -3.88 13.03
C VAL A 109 2.07 -2.40 12.95
N ARG A 110 3.26 -2.09 12.44
CA ARG A 110 3.73 -0.71 12.26
C ARG A 110 2.93 0.03 11.20
N ILE A 111 2.60 -0.63 10.09
CA ILE A 111 1.74 -0.10 9.04
C ILE A 111 0.33 0.17 9.60
N CYS A 112 -0.28 -0.78 10.30
CA CYS A 112 -1.57 -0.57 10.97
C CYS A 112 -1.52 0.64 11.90
N LYS A 113 -0.48 0.77 12.73
CA LYS A 113 -0.32 1.94 13.61
C LYS A 113 -0.24 3.27 12.83
N MET A 114 0.49 3.31 11.71
CA MET A 114 0.57 4.50 10.86
C MET A 114 -0.78 4.87 10.24
N PHE A 115 -1.57 3.88 9.81
CA PHE A 115 -2.91 4.11 9.27
C PHE A 115 -3.91 4.56 10.35
N TYR A 116 -3.94 3.88 11.50
CA TYR A 116 -4.83 4.24 12.62
C TYR A 116 -4.54 5.65 13.17
N HIS A 117 -3.26 6.02 13.34
CA HIS A 117 -2.90 7.37 13.77
C HIS A 117 -3.06 8.43 12.67
N GLY A 118 -2.92 8.05 11.40
CA GLY A 118 -3.10 8.94 10.26
C GLY A 118 -4.54 9.44 10.13
N GLN A 119 -5.53 8.59 10.42
CA GLN A 119 -6.95 8.98 10.42
C GLN A 119 -7.34 9.93 11.57
N HIS A 120 -6.59 9.93 12.67
CA HIS A 120 -6.90 10.77 13.85
C HIS A 120 -6.28 12.18 13.80
N ARG A 121 -5.56 12.53 12.72
CA ARG A 121 -4.96 13.86 12.50
C ARG A 121 -5.74 14.75 11.52
N GLU A 122 -6.85 14.26 10.97
CA GLU A 122 -7.72 15.04 10.06
C GLU A 122 -9.06 15.44 10.73
N LEU A 123 -9.13 15.39 12.07
CA LEU A 123 -10.23 15.95 12.88
C LEU A 123 -9.72 17.14 13.72
#